data_AF-A0A5R9L658-F1
#
_entry.id   AF-A0A5R9L658-F1
#
_cell.length_a   1.000
_cell.length_b   1.000
_cell.length_c   1.000
_cell.angle_alpha   90.00
_cell.angle_beta   90.00
_cell.angle_gamma   90.00
#
_symmetry.space_group_name_H-M   'P 1'
#
loop_
_entity.id
_entity.type
_entity.pdbx_description
1 polymer ?
#
loop_
_entity_poly.entity_id
_entity_poly.type
_entity_poly.pdbx_seq_one_letter_code
_entity_poly.pdbx_strand_id
1 'polypeptide(L)'
;MLLLTVMLVKTCIVPVVYLDYQLRKDFIIASYCVNKNRPQLHCDGKCYLAKKIEQARKQEERQAENDFLSKLLSAQTPITDFTFRLQFDQPYVSTTDHITFAFHNALKGQNFVLDFFHPPLC
;
A
#
# COMPACT_ATOMS: atom_id res chain seq x y z
N MET A 1 7.51 33.10 -15.54
CA MET A 1 7.89 33.37 -14.14
C MET A 1 7.28 32.35 -13.17
N LEU A 2 5.97 32.09 -13.20
CA LEU A 2 5.30 31.10 -12.31
C LEU A 2 5.89 29.67 -12.38
N LEU A 3 6.20 29.17 -13.57
CA LEU A 3 6.78 27.81 -13.70
C LEU A 3 8.19 27.73 -13.11
N LEU A 4 9.01 28.77 -13.28
CA LEU A 4 10.36 28.85 -12.72
C LEU A 4 10.32 28.85 -11.19
N THR A 5 9.37 29.60 -10.60
CA THR A 5 9.19 29.61 -9.14
C THR A 5 8.75 28.25 -8.59
N VAL A 6 7.86 27.54 -9.29
CA VAL A 6 7.41 26.20 -8.85
C VAL A 6 8.55 25.18 -8.88
N MET A 7 9.40 25.22 -9.92
CA MET A 7 10.55 24.31 -10.02
C MET A 7 11.59 24.58 -8.94
N LEU A 8 11.90 25.85 -8.67
CA LEU A 8 12.80 26.25 -7.57
C LEU A 8 12.30 25.75 -6.21
N VAL A 9 11.02 25.95 -5.91
CA VAL A 9 10.42 25.46 -4.66
C VAL A 9 10.56 23.95 -4.55
N LYS A 10 10.26 23.18 -5.61
CA LYS A 10 10.39 21.72 -5.57
C LYS A 10 11.82 21.26 -5.30
N THR A 11 12.81 21.90 -5.90
CA THR A 11 14.24 21.58 -5.68
C THR A 11 14.68 21.89 -4.25
N CYS A 12 14.14 22.94 -3.62
CA CYS A 12 14.51 23.34 -2.27
C CYS A 12 13.88 22.49 -1.15
N ILE A 13 12.82 21.73 -1.40
CA ILE A 13 12.13 20.95 -0.35
C ILE A 13 13.04 19.88 0.25
N VAL A 14 13.69 19.06 -0.58
CA VAL A 14 14.54 17.94 -0.13
C VAL A 14 15.71 18.40 0.76
N PRO A 15 16.53 19.38 0.37
CA PRO A 15 17.65 19.82 1.20
C PRO A 15 17.18 20.45 2.52
N VAL A 16 16.07 21.20 2.52
CA VAL A 16 15.52 21.80 3.75
C VAL A 16 15.09 20.72 4.74
N VAL A 17 14.37 19.69 4.28
CA VAL A 17 13.95 18.55 5.12
C VAL A 17 15.16 17.78 5.65
N TYR A 18 16.18 17.59 4.82
CA TYR A 18 17.41 16.91 5.25
C TYR A 18 18.18 17.70 6.32
N LEU A 19 18.33 19.02 6.13
CA LEU A 19 18.98 19.89 7.11
C LEU A 19 18.26 19.88 8.46
N ASP A 20 16.93 20.02 8.42
CA ASP A 20 16.10 19.97 9.62
C ASP A 20 16.18 18.61 10.34
N TYR A 21 16.25 17.50 9.60
CA TYR A 21 16.51 16.19 10.18
C TYR A 21 17.87 16.12 10.87
N GLN A 22 18.93 16.64 10.24
CA GLN A 22 20.29 16.64 10.79
C GLN A 22 20.40 17.49 12.07
N LEU A 23 19.77 18.67 12.09
CA LEU A 23 19.76 19.56 13.26
C LEU A 23 19.07 18.91 14.49
N ARG A 24 18.11 18.01 14.26
CA ARG A 24 17.36 17.32 15.33
C ARG A 24 17.84 15.90 15.57
N LYS A 25 18.89 15.46 14.88
CA LYS A 25 19.34 14.07 14.91
C LYS A 25 19.77 13.62 16.30
N ASP A 26 20.42 14.49 17.07
CA ASP A 26 20.85 14.17 18.44
C ASP A 26 19.67 13.89 19.38
N PHE A 27 18.61 14.69 19.28
CA PHE A 27 17.36 14.45 20.01
C PHE A 27 16.74 13.11 19.58
N ILE A 28 16.74 12.83 18.27
CA ILE A 28 16.18 11.57 17.75
C ILE A 28 16.93 10.36 18.29
N ILE A 29 18.27 10.43 18.32
CA ILE A 29 19.12 9.35 18.86
C ILE A 29 18.87 9.18 20.36
N ALA A 30 18.78 10.28 21.12
CA ALA A 30 18.59 10.24 22.55
C ALA A 30 17.24 9.65 22.98
N SER A 31 16.17 9.98 22.24
CA SER A 31 14.78 9.65 22.63
C SER A 31 14.18 8.45 21.91
N TYR A 32 14.54 8.20 20.64
CA TYR A 32 13.86 7.19 19.80
C TYR A 32 14.73 6.00 19.40
N CYS A 33 16.00 5.96 19.80
CA CYS A 33 16.84 4.81 19.49
C CYS A 33 16.45 3.59 20.34
N VAL A 34 15.98 2.52 19.68
CA VAL A 34 15.54 1.27 20.34
C VAL A 34 16.70 0.42 20.85
N ASN A 35 17.88 0.50 20.21
CA ASN A 35 19.03 -0.35 20.49
C ASN A 35 20.12 0.38 21.30
N LYS A 36 19.75 1.19 22.29
CA LYS A 36 20.70 1.97 23.11
C LYS A 36 21.73 1.09 23.84
N ASN A 37 21.35 -0.15 24.18
CA ASN A 37 22.19 -1.13 24.87
C ASN A 37 23.09 -1.95 23.92
N ARG A 38 22.99 -1.75 22.60
CA ARG A 38 23.74 -2.49 21.57
C ARG A 38 24.35 -1.52 20.54
N PRO A 39 25.39 -0.75 20.93
CA PRO A 39 26.00 0.26 20.07
C PRO A 39 26.56 -0.30 18.75
N GLN A 40 26.92 -1.59 18.71
CA GLN A 40 27.37 -2.27 17.51
C GLN A 40 26.34 -2.30 16.36
N LEU A 41 25.06 -2.04 16.63
CA LEU A 41 23.98 -2.00 15.64
C LEU A 41 23.82 -0.64 14.94
N HIS A 42 24.59 0.39 15.31
CA HIS A 42 24.66 1.68 14.58
C HIS A 42 23.29 2.32 14.28
N CYS A 43 22.45 2.40 15.32
CA CYS A 43 21.09 2.92 15.26
C CYS A 43 21.01 4.32 14.62
N ASP A 44 21.81 5.30 15.10
CA ASP A 44 22.00 6.65 14.53
C ASP A 44 20.71 7.39 14.07
N GLY A 45 19.56 7.07 14.66
CA GLY A 45 18.25 7.57 14.23
C GLY A 45 17.65 6.89 12.98
N LYS A 46 18.37 5.96 12.35
CA LYS A 46 17.96 5.23 11.12
C LYS A 46 16.69 4.41 11.33
N CYS A 47 16.55 3.74 12.47
CA CYS A 47 15.36 2.95 12.78
C CYS A 47 14.09 3.82 12.85
N TYR A 48 14.21 5.00 13.47
CA TYR A 48 13.12 5.97 13.54
C TYR A 48 12.74 6.49 12.14
N LEU A 49 13.74 6.83 11.33
CA LEU A 49 13.54 7.30 9.96
C LEU A 49 12.86 6.25 9.09
N ALA A 50 13.32 5.00 9.14
CA ALA A 50 12.73 3.88 8.41
C ALA A 50 11.24 3.71 8.76
N LYS A 51 10.89 3.76 10.05
CA LYS A 51 9.50 3.69 10.51
C LYS A 51 8.65 4.85 9.98
N LYS A 52 9.19 6.07 9.94
CA LYS A 52 8.49 7.24 9.41
C LYS A 52 8.25 7.14 7.90
N ILE A 53 9.22 6.66 7.13
CA ILE A 53 9.08 6.42 5.68
C ILE A 53 8.00 5.38 5.41
N GLU A 54 8.01 4.27 6.15
CA GLU A 54 6.99 3.23 6.04
C GLU A 54 5.58 3.75 6.35
N GLN A 55 5.44 4.58 7.39
CA GLN A 55 4.17 5.22 7.73
C GLN A 55 3.69 6.16 6.62
N ALA A 56 4.59 6.95 6.04
CA ALA A 56 4.26 7.84 4.93
C ALA A 56 3.78 7.04 3.70
N ARG A 57 4.48 5.97 3.32
CA ARG A 57 4.08 5.11 2.20
C ARG A 57 2.68 4.51 2.41
N LYS A 58 2.40 3.98 3.59
CA LYS A 58 1.07 3.46 3.94
C LYS A 58 -0.02 4.52 3.87
N GLN A 59 0.30 5.77 4.22
CA GLN A 59 -0.66 6.87 4.14
C GLN A 59 -0.93 7.26 2.67
N GLU A 60 0.10 7.30 1.84
CA GLU A 60 -0.04 7.51 0.39
C GLU A 60 -0.87 6.40 -0.28
N GLU A 61 -0.62 5.14 0.06
CA GLU A 61 -1.39 3.98 -0.43
C GLU A 61 -2.88 4.11 -0.08
N ARG A 62 -3.21 4.39 1.19
CA ARG A 62 -4.61 4.61 1.61
C ARG A 62 -5.25 5.79 0.92
N GLN A 63 -4.50 6.87 0.71
CA GLN A 63 -5.01 8.06 0.03
C GLN A 63 -5.32 7.77 -1.44
N ALA A 64 -4.47 6.98 -2.11
CA ALA A 64 -4.70 6.52 -3.48
C ALA A 64 -5.93 5.58 -3.57
N GLU A 65 -6.10 4.67 -2.61
CA GLU A 65 -7.28 3.80 -2.52
C GLU A 65 -8.58 4.63 -2.37
N ASN A 66 -8.59 5.61 -1.45
CA ASN A 66 -9.73 6.49 -1.26
C ASN A 66 -10.04 7.36 -2.49
N ASP A 67 -9.01 7.87 -3.17
CA ASP A 67 -9.18 8.63 -4.42
C ASP A 67 -9.79 7.75 -5.52
N PHE A 68 -9.30 6.51 -5.67
CA PHE A 68 -9.85 5.54 -6.62
C PHE A 68 -11.32 5.20 -6.32
N LEU A 69 -11.65 4.97 -5.05
CA LEU A 69 -13.00 4.64 -4.60
C LEU A 69 -13.96 5.83 -4.80
N SER A 70 -13.49 7.05 -4.54
CA SER A 70 -14.26 8.28 -4.80
C SER A 70 -14.55 8.48 -6.29
N LYS A 71 -13.57 8.19 -7.16
CA LYS A 71 -13.74 8.24 -8.62
C LYS A 71 -14.75 7.20 -9.10
N LEU A 72 -14.71 5.98 -8.58
CA LEU A 72 -15.70 4.92 -8.87
C LEU A 72 -17.12 5.32 -8.44
N LEU A 73 -17.30 5.83 -7.22
CA LEU A 73 -18.60 6.30 -6.73
C LEU A 73 -19.16 7.46 -7.57
N SER A 74 -18.29 8.39 -7.99
CA SER A 74 -18.69 9.52 -8.84
C SER A 74 -18.97 9.13 -10.30
N ALA A 75 -18.54 7.93 -10.73
CA ALA A 75 -18.77 7.43 -12.09
C ALA A 75 -20.16 6.78 -12.26
N GLN A 76 -20.96 6.66 -11.19
CA GLN A 76 -22.33 6.18 -11.29
C GLN A 76 -23.23 7.32 -11.82
N THR A 77 -23.48 7.30 -13.13
CA THR A 77 -24.51 8.10 -13.80
C THR A 77 -25.91 7.73 -13.28
N PRO A 78 -26.91 8.64 -13.38
CA PRO A 78 -28.25 8.37 -12.87
C PRO A 78 -28.82 7.12 -13.54
N ILE A 79 -29.13 6.13 -12.71
CA ILE A 79 -29.81 4.90 -13.10
C ILE A 79 -31.20 5.31 -13.58
N THR A 80 -31.39 5.50 -14.88
CA THR A 80 -32.73 5.46 -15.47
C THR A 80 -33.13 3.99 -15.47
N ASP A 81 -34.06 3.64 -14.57
CA ASP A 81 -34.68 2.33 -14.35
C ASP A 81 -34.54 1.35 -15.53
N PHE A 82 -33.48 0.54 -15.52
CA PHE A 82 -33.36 -0.60 -16.42
C PHE A 82 -33.87 -1.84 -15.69
N THR A 83 -35.19 -2.06 -15.72
CA THR A 83 -35.77 -3.31 -15.25
C THR A 83 -35.42 -4.43 -16.23
N PHE A 84 -34.38 -5.20 -15.93
CA PHE A 84 -34.05 -6.40 -16.69
C PHE A 84 -35.00 -7.54 -16.31
N ARG A 85 -36.01 -7.80 -17.15
CA ARG A 85 -36.89 -8.96 -17.01
C ARG A 85 -36.17 -10.20 -17.55
N LEU A 86 -35.68 -11.06 -16.66
CA LEU A 86 -35.24 -12.40 -17.01
C LEU A 86 -36.47 -13.28 -17.30
N GLN A 87 -36.67 -13.65 -18.56
CA GLN A 87 -37.68 -14.65 -18.92
C GLN A 87 -36.95 -15.97 -19.22
N PHE A 88 -37.05 -16.92 -18.29
CA PHE A 88 -36.57 -18.29 -18.47
C PHE A 88 -37.69 -19.11 -19.12
N ASP A 89 -37.52 -19.50 -20.39
CA ASP A 89 -38.30 -20.58 -20.97
C ASP A 89 -37.69 -21.90 -20.53
N GLN A 90 -38.40 -22.62 -19.66
CA GLN A 90 -38.05 -23.98 -19.25
C GLN A 90 -38.49 -24.98 -20.32
N PRO A 91 -37.60 -25.87 -20.78
CA PRO A 91 -37.99 -27.23 -21.10
C PRO A 91 -37.53 -28.15 -19.96
N TYR A 92 -38.50 -28.66 -19.22
CA TYR A 92 -38.31 -29.75 -18.27
C TYR A 92 -37.83 -31.00 -19.01
N VAL A 93 -36.65 -31.51 -18.65
CA VAL A 93 -36.23 -32.89 -18.93
C VAL A 93 -35.62 -33.47 -17.67
N SER A 94 -36.35 -34.39 -17.03
CA SER A 94 -35.83 -35.24 -15.96
C SER A 94 -35.11 -36.44 -16.57
N THR A 95 -33.87 -36.72 -16.14
CA THR A 95 -33.51 -37.74 -15.14
C THR A 95 -32.00 -38.06 -15.19
N THR A 96 -31.37 -37.95 -14.02
CA THR A 96 -30.25 -38.74 -13.46
C THR A 96 -29.05 -39.11 -14.33
N ASP A 97 -27.94 -38.40 -14.10
CA ASP A 97 -26.67 -39.06 -13.76
C ASP A 97 -25.81 -38.11 -12.90
N HIS A 98 -25.22 -38.65 -11.82
CA HIS A 98 -24.39 -37.87 -10.90
C HIS A 98 -23.10 -37.42 -11.59
N ILE A 99 -23.01 -36.15 -12.01
CA ILE A 99 -21.74 -35.57 -12.43
C ILE A 99 -21.00 -35.11 -11.17
N THR A 100 -20.11 -35.95 -10.65
CA THR A 100 -19.11 -35.55 -9.66
C THR A 100 -17.99 -34.79 -10.35
N PHE A 101 -17.95 -33.48 -10.16
CA PHE A 101 -16.79 -32.69 -10.56
C PHE A 101 -15.67 -32.87 -9.54
N ALA A 102 -14.62 -33.61 -9.91
CA ALA A 102 -13.38 -33.66 -9.15
C ALA A 102 -12.51 -32.44 -9.51
N PHE A 103 -12.53 -31.42 -8.66
CA PHE A 103 -11.59 -30.30 -8.77
C PHE A 103 -10.22 -30.73 -8.26
N HIS A 104 -9.27 -31.01 -9.16
CA HIS A 104 -7.86 -31.13 -8.81
C HIS A 104 -7.19 -29.75 -8.90
N ASN A 105 -7.00 -29.10 -7.76
CA ASN A 105 -6.15 -27.90 -7.68
C ASN A 105 -4.67 -28.32 -7.79
N ALA A 106 -4.15 -28.43 -9.01
CA ALA A 106 -2.75 -28.74 -9.28
C ALA A 106 -1.84 -27.49 -9.25
N LEU A 107 -2.09 -26.57 -8.33
CA LEU A 107 -1.19 -25.46 -8.01
C LEU A 107 -0.98 -25.43 -6.50
N LYS A 108 -0.25 -26.44 -6.01
CA LYS A 108 0.53 -26.30 -4.79
C LYS A 108 1.70 -25.37 -5.13
N GLY A 109 1.39 -24.09 -5.30
CA GLY A 109 2.38 -23.03 -5.39
C GLY A 109 3.27 -23.16 -4.17
N GLN A 110 4.52 -23.54 -4.38
CA GLN A 110 5.55 -23.40 -3.37
C GLN A 110 5.56 -21.91 -2.99
N ASN A 111 4.98 -21.60 -1.84
CA ASN A 111 5.25 -20.36 -1.15
C ASN A 111 6.69 -20.42 -0.67
N PHE A 112 7.64 -20.20 -1.58
CA PHE A 112 9.01 -19.89 -1.24
C PHE A 112 9.21 -18.39 -1.42
N VAL A 113 8.47 -17.63 -0.61
CA VAL A 113 8.85 -16.25 -0.33
C VAL A 113 9.94 -16.34 0.73
N LEU A 114 11.19 -16.54 0.29
CA LEU A 114 12.30 -16.14 1.13
C LEU A 114 12.32 -14.62 1.10
N ASP A 115 11.68 -14.05 2.11
CA ASP A 115 11.65 -12.62 2.35
C ASP A 115 13.06 -12.18 2.77
N PHE A 116 13.94 -11.94 1.80
CA PHE A 116 15.33 -11.52 2.07
C PHE A 116 15.44 -10.01 2.32
N PHE A 117 14.32 -9.29 2.32
CA PHE A 117 14.31 -7.85 2.58
C PHE A 117 13.72 -7.54 3.95
N HIS A 118 14.33 -8.13 4.98
CA HIS A 118 14.14 -7.63 6.33
C HIS A 118 14.96 -6.34 6.50
N PRO A 119 14.37 -5.24 6.97
CA PRO A 119 15.15 -4.08 7.39
C PRO A 119 16.15 -4.52 8.47
N PRO A 120 17.33 -3.88 8.55
CA PRO A 120 18.29 -4.17 9.62
C PRO A 120 17.61 -4.02 10.98
N LEU A 121 18.02 -4.83 11.96
CA LEU A 121 17.50 -4.94 13.34
C LEU A 121 17.09 -3.58 13.95
N CYS A 122 15.88 -3.17 13.58
CA CYS A 122 15.08 -2.04 13.96
C CYS A 122 13.65 -2.63 14.06
#